data_AF-A0A7X6WCP9-F1
#
_entry.id   AF-A0A7X6WCP9-F1
#
_cell.length_a   1.000
_cell.length_b   1.000
_cell.length_c   1.000
_cell.angle_alpha   90.00
_cell.angle_beta   90.00
_cell.angle_gamma   90.00
#
_symmetry.space_group_name_H-M   'P 1'
#
loop_
_entity.id
_entity.type
_entity.pdbx_description
1 polymer ?
#
loop_
_entity_poly.entity_id
_entity_poly.type
_entity_poly.pdbx_seq_one_letter_code
_entity_poly.pdbx_strand_id
1 'polypeptide(L)'
;MMIIYILSFLLSGLVFIGFGVFAWKKQTPVHFWSGTQVKSEEISDVKAYNQANGIMWVTYGVLIILSSIPTIFIDSHIWAVISIIILFPGLILMMIIYNKIYNKYKA
;
A
#
# COMPACT_ATOMS: atom_id res chain seq x y z
N MET A 1 14.15 -6.91 20.54
CA MET A 1 14.26 -6.10 19.30
C MET A 1 13.55 -6.77 18.13
N MET A 2 13.92 -8.00 17.74
CA MET A 2 13.25 -8.77 16.66
C MET A 2 11.72 -8.86 16.78
N ILE A 3 11.20 -9.29 17.94
CA ILE A 3 9.74 -9.45 18.14
C ILE A 3 9.00 -8.12 17.94
N ILE A 4 9.56 -7.03 18.48
CA ILE A 4 8.99 -5.68 18.32
C ILE A 4 8.92 -5.32 16.84
N TYR A 5 10.00 -5.58 16.08
CA TYR A 5 10.04 -5.31 14.65
C TYR A 5 8.96 -6.08 13.86
N ILE A 6 8.83 -7.39 14.11
CA ILE A 6 7.82 -8.22 13.47
C ILE A 6 6.41 -7.71 13.78
N LEU A 7 6.13 -7.38 15.04
CA LEU A 7 4.81 -6.85 15.44
C LEU A 7 4.52 -5.48 14.80
N SER A 8 5.52 -4.59 14.72
CA SER A 8 5.36 -3.30 14.06
C SER A 8 5.04 -3.44 12.57
N PHE A 9 5.74 -4.33 11.87
CA PHE A 9 5.53 -4.58 10.44
C PHE A 9 4.22 -5.32 10.19
N LEU A 10 3.85 -6.27 11.06
CA LEU A 10 2.56 -6.95 11.01
C LEU A 10 1.41 -5.95 11.13
N LEU A 11 1.44 -5.10 12.17
CA LEU A 11 0.40 -4.09 12.40
C LEU A 11 0.31 -3.12 11.23
N SER A 12 1.45 -2.62 10.75
CA SER A 12 1.51 -1.69 9.61
C SER A 12 0.94 -2.31 8.34
N GLY A 13 1.33 -3.54 8.02
CA GLY A 13 0.82 -4.25 6.85
C GLY A 13 -0.68 -4.53 6.93
N LEU A 14 -1.19 -4.89 8.11
CA LEU A 14 -2.63 -5.08 8.33
C LEU A 14 -3.43 -3.79 8.11
N VAL A 15 -2.90 -2.63 8.47
CA VAL A 15 -3.54 -1.34 8.18
C VAL A 15 -3.69 -1.12 6.67
N PHE A 16 -2.63 -1.35 5.89
CA PHE A 16 -2.68 -1.19 4.43
C PHE A 16 -3.58 -2.23 3.75
N ILE A 17 -3.55 -3.48 4.21
CA ILE A 17 -4.47 -4.53 3.74
C ILE A 17 -5.92 -4.14 4.06
N GLY A 18 -6.19 -3.69 5.28
CA GLY A 18 -7.51 -3.21 5.69
C GLY A 18 -8.00 -2.06 4.83
N PHE A 19 -7.15 -1.08 4.54
CA PHE A 19 -7.47 0.01 3.61
C PHE A 19 -7.77 -0.49 2.19
N GLY A 20 -6.98 -1.42 1.68
CA GLY A 20 -7.19 -1.98 0.35
C GLY A 20 -8.48 -2.79 0.23
N VAL A 21 -8.83 -3.58 1.25
CA VAL A 21 -10.12 -4.30 1.33
C VAL A 21 -11.29 -3.31 1.48
N PHE A 22 -11.12 -2.25 2.27
CA PHE A 22 -12.11 -1.18 2.40
C PHE A 22 -12.37 -0.49 1.06
N ALA A 23 -11.33 -0.24 0.26
CA ALA A 23 -11.44 0.38 -1.06
C ALA A 23 -12.45 -0.36 -1.95
N TRP A 24 -12.47 -1.70 -1.94
CA TRP A 24 -13.36 -2.51 -2.75
C TRP A 24 -14.85 -2.32 -2.44
N LYS A 25 -15.19 -1.88 -1.22
CA LYS A 25 -16.58 -1.64 -0.79
C LYS A 25 -17.00 -0.18 -0.96
N LYS A 26 -16.06 0.72 -1.23
CA LYS A 26 -16.31 2.16 -1.30
C LYS A 26 -17.04 2.51 -2.60
N GLN A 27 -18.11 3.32 -2.48
CA GLN A 27 -18.94 3.75 -3.62
C GLN A 27 -18.40 5.01 -4.31
N THR A 28 -17.53 5.76 -3.65
CA THR A 28 -16.83 6.92 -4.22
C THR A 28 -15.37 6.57 -4.49
N PRO A 29 -14.70 7.26 -5.44
CA PRO A 29 -13.28 7.02 -5.71
C PRO A 29 -12.44 7.07 -4.44
N VAL A 30 -11.51 6.13 -4.29
CA VAL A 30 -10.45 6.21 -3.29
C VAL A 30 -9.36 7.20 -3.72
N HIS A 31 -8.72 7.80 -2.73
CA HIS A 31 -7.68 8.80 -2.94
C HIS A 31 -6.37 8.25 -2.39
N PHE A 32 -5.27 8.50 -3.10
CA PHE A 32 -3.94 8.14 -2.61
C PHE A 32 -3.38 9.17 -1.64
N TRP A 33 -3.55 10.47 -1.95
CA TRP A 33 -3.03 11.56 -1.15
C TRP A 33 -4.06 12.09 -0.17
N SER A 34 -3.66 12.27 1.08
CA SER A 34 -4.46 13.02 2.06
C SER A 34 -4.70 14.45 1.57
N GLY A 35 -5.94 14.94 1.72
CA GLY A 35 -6.30 16.31 1.33
C GLY A 35 -6.60 16.49 -0.16
N THR A 36 -6.43 15.45 -0.99
CA THR A 36 -6.92 15.45 -2.38
C THR A 36 -8.25 14.71 -2.47
N GLN A 37 -9.13 15.16 -3.36
CA GLN A 37 -10.36 14.45 -3.70
C GLN A 37 -10.36 14.15 -5.19
N VAL A 38 -10.69 12.91 -5.52
CA VAL A 38 -10.96 12.47 -6.89
C VAL A 38 -12.46 12.40 -7.00
N LYS A 39 -13.04 13.25 -7.85
CA LYS A 39 -14.49 13.28 -8.00
C LYS A 39 -14.97 12.08 -8.81
N SER A 40 -16.20 11.65 -8.57
CA SER A 40 -16.79 10.52 -9.29
C SER A 40 -16.92 10.80 -10.78
N GLU A 41 -17.11 12.06 -11.18
CA GLU A 41 -17.24 12.45 -12.59
C GLU A 41 -15.90 12.37 -13.35
N GLU A 42 -14.76 12.31 -12.64
CA GLU A 42 -13.44 12.15 -13.25
C GLU A 42 -13.13 10.69 -13.62
N ILE A 43 -13.92 9.73 -13.14
CA ILE A 43 -13.61 8.30 -13.21
C ILE A 43 -14.72 7.54 -13.95
N SER A 44 -14.35 6.94 -15.07
CA SER A 44 -15.26 6.20 -15.95
C SER A 44 -15.87 4.95 -15.31
N ASP A 45 -15.11 4.25 -14.47
CA ASP A 45 -15.59 3.10 -13.67
C ASP A 45 -15.01 3.16 -12.25
N VAL A 46 -15.82 3.71 -11.33
CA VAL A 46 -15.43 3.86 -9.91
C VAL A 46 -15.16 2.51 -9.24
N LYS A 47 -15.91 1.46 -9.59
CA LYS A 47 -15.77 0.14 -8.96
C LYS A 47 -14.45 -0.50 -9.38
N ALA A 48 -14.14 -0.52 -10.68
CA ALA A 48 -12.89 -1.09 -11.19
C ALA A 48 -11.67 -0.27 -10.75
N TYR A 49 -11.78 1.06 -10.70
CA TYR A 49 -10.77 1.96 -10.15
C TYR A 49 -10.47 1.66 -8.68
N ASN A 50 -11.52 1.52 -7.86
CA ASN A 50 -11.38 1.19 -6.44
C ASN A 50 -10.82 -0.22 -6.23
N GLN A 51 -11.19 -1.18 -7.08
CA GLN A 51 -10.62 -2.53 -7.06
C GLN A 51 -9.12 -2.53 -7.36
N ALA A 52 -8.68 -1.83 -8.40
CA ALA A 52 -7.28 -1.70 -8.76
C ALA A 52 -6.45 -1.04 -7.66
N ASN A 53 -6.95 0.07 -7.09
CA ASN A 53 -6.32 0.72 -5.95
C ASN A 53 -6.27 -0.20 -4.72
N GLY A 54 -7.35 -0.94 -4.45
CA GLY A 54 -7.38 -1.89 -3.34
C GLY A 54 -6.35 -3.00 -3.48
N ILE A 55 -6.18 -3.57 -4.67
CA ILE A 55 -5.15 -4.58 -4.97
C ILE A 55 -3.75 -3.99 -4.73
N MET A 56 -3.50 -2.76 -5.19
CA MET A 56 -2.24 -2.06 -4.97
C MET A 56 -1.92 -1.93 -3.46
N TRP A 57 -2.87 -1.47 -2.64
CA TRP A 57 -2.69 -1.33 -1.19
C TRP A 57 -2.53 -2.67 -0.46
N VAL A 58 -3.33 -3.69 -0.82
CA VAL A 58 -3.18 -5.05 -0.25
C VAL A 58 -1.80 -5.62 -0.57
N THR A 59 -1.36 -5.50 -1.82
CA THR A 59 -0.04 -6.00 -2.25
C THR A 59 1.07 -5.33 -1.45
N TYR A 60 1.01 -4.01 -1.28
CA TYR A 60 1.99 -3.28 -0.48
C TYR A 60 1.99 -3.72 0.99
N GLY A 61 0.81 -3.87 1.60
CA GLY A 61 0.69 -4.36 2.98
C GLY A 61 1.25 -5.77 3.17
N VAL A 62 1.00 -6.68 2.22
CA VAL A 62 1.58 -8.04 2.23
C VAL A 62 3.11 -7.98 2.14
N LEU A 63 3.66 -7.15 1.25
CA LEU A 63 5.11 -6.99 1.12
C LEU A 63 5.76 -6.44 2.40
N ILE A 64 5.10 -5.50 3.09
CA ILE A 64 5.55 -5.04 4.41
C ILE A 64 5.62 -6.22 5.39
N ILE A 65 4.56 -7.03 5.52
CA ILE A 65 4.57 -8.18 6.44
C ILE A 65 5.70 -9.14 6.09
N LEU A 66 5.85 -9.49 4.81
CA LEU A 66 6.89 -10.40 4.33
C LEU A 66 8.30 -9.87 4.60
N SER A 67 8.50 -8.56 4.53
CA SER A 67 9.80 -7.94 4.84
C SER A 67 10.22 -8.09 6.30
N SER A 68 9.34 -8.55 7.20
CA SER A 68 9.75 -8.87 8.59
C SER A 68 10.43 -10.23 8.72
N ILE A 69 10.18 -11.17 7.79
CA ILE A 69 10.68 -12.56 7.87
C ILE A 69 12.21 -12.64 7.95
N PRO A 70 12.99 -11.86 7.18
CA PRO A 70 14.44 -11.97 7.22
C PRO A 70 15.06 -11.62 8.58
N THR A 71 14.35 -10.91 9.46
CA THR A 71 14.82 -10.65 10.84
C THR A 71 14.94 -11.89 11.72
N ILE A 72 14.37 -13.02 11.29
CA ILE A 72 14.52 -14.32 11.97
C ILE A 72 15.93 -14.88 11.76
N PHE A 73 16.58 -14.53 10.65
CA PHE A 73 17.88 -15.06 10.23
C PHE A 73 19.00 -14.01 10.23
N ILE A 74 18.65 -12.73 10.18
CA ILE A 74 19.56 -11.58 10.08
C ILE A 74 19.37 -10.69 11.30
N ASP A 75 20.47 -10.10 11.80
CA ASP A 75 20.42 -9.13 12.89
C ASP A 75 19.40 -8.00 12.60
N SER A 76 18.59 -7.68 13.61
CA SER A 76 17.48 -6.74 13.46
C SER A 76 17.91 -5.30 13.17
N HIS A 77 19.10 -4.88 13.58
CA HIS A 77 19.61 -3.53 13.26
C HIS A 77 20.07 -3.44 11.81
N ILE A 78 20.81 -4.46 11.35
CA ILE A 78 21.27 -4.54 9.95
C ILE A 78 20.05 -4.58 9.03
N TRP A 79 19.07 -5.43 9.34
CA TRP A 79 17.87 -5.53 8.53
C TRP A 79 17.06 -4.23 8.53
N ALA A 80 16.96 -3.52 9.66
CA ALA A 80 16.24 -2.24 9.71
C ALA A 80 16.78 -1.22 8.70
N VAL A 81 18.10 -1.13 8.53
CA VAL A 81 18.73 -0.25 7.52
C VAL A 81 18.38 -0.69 6.10
N ILE A 82 18.46 -1.99 5.82
CA ILE A 82 18.12 -2.56 4.51
C ILE A 82 16.64 -2.30 4.17
N SER A 83 15.74 -2.48 5.13
CA SER A 83 14.31 -2.26 4.95
C SER A 83 13.97 -0.83 4.58
N ILE A 84 14.68 0.17 5.13
CA ILE A 84 14.49 1.58 4.75
C ILE A 84 14.84 1.78 3.27
N ILE A 85 15.95 1.19 2.81
CA ILE A 85 16.42 1.28 1.41
C ILE A 85 15.44 0.60 0.46
N ILE A 86 14.72 -0.44 0.89
CA ILE A 86 13.74 -1.16 0.06
C ILE A 86 12.36 -0.48 0.08
N LEU A 87 11.87 -0.11 1.26
CA LEU A 87 10.52 0.43 1.43
C LEU A 87 10.37 1.83 0.83
N PHE A 88 11.43 2.64 0.85
CA PHE A 88 11.38 4.01 0.34
C PHE A 88 11.15 4.06 -1.19
N PRO A 89 11.91 3.34 -2.04
CA PRO A 89 11.55 3.15 -3.44
C PRO A 89 10.18 2.51 -3.64
N GLY A 90 9.76 1.63 -2.73
CA GLY A 90 8.41 1.04 -2.73
C GLY A 90 7.30 2.10 -2.69
N LEU A 91 7.47 3.17 -1.92
CA LEU A 91 6.51 4.29 -1.89
C LEU A 91 6.46 5.05 -3.22
N ILE A 92 7.61 5.29 -3.85
CA ILE A 92 7.68 5.93 -5.18
C ILE A 92 6.98 5.06 -6.22
N LEU A 93 7.23 3.74 -6.20
CA LEU A 93 6.57 2.80 -7.09
C LEU A 93 5.04 2.81 -6.90
N MET A 94 4.56 2.90 -5.65
CA MET A 94 3.14 3.03 -5.35
C MET A 94 2.53 4.30 -5.97
N MET A 95 3.23 5.44 -5.92
CA MET A 95 2.77 6.67 -6.58
C MET A 95 2.66 6.50 -8.09
N ILE A 96 3.64 5.83 -8.72
CA ILE A 96 3.62 5.56 -10.16
C ILE A 96 2.45 4.63 -10.51
N ILE A 97 2.23 3.56 -9.75
CA ILE A 97 1.12 2.62 -9.96
C ILE A 97 -0.22 3.34 -9.79
N TYR A 98 -0.36 4.16 -8.75
CA TYR A 98 -1.55 4.98 -8.53
C TYR A 98 -1.85 5.87 -9.75
N ASN A 99 -0.86 6.62 -10.25
CA ASN A 99 -1.04 7.48 -11.41
C ASN A 99 -1.42 6.68 -12.68
N LYS A 100 -0.85 5.49 -12.86
CA LYS A 100 -1.24 4.58 -13.95
C LYS A 100 -2.69 4.12 -13.79
N ILE A 101 -3.14 3.79 -12.58
CA ILE A 101 -4.53 3.41 -12.30
C ILE A 101 -5.46 4.60 -12.58
N TYR A 102 -5.14 5.79 -12.06
CA TYR A 102 -5.92 7.01 -12.30
C TYR A 102 -6.07 7.29 -13.80
N ASN A 103 -4.96 7.34 -14.54
CA ASN A 103 -5.00 7.60 -15.98
C ASN A 103 -5.74 6.53 -16.78
N LYS A 104 -5.71 5.26 -16.33
CA LYS A 104 -6.44 4.16 -16.97
C LYS A 104 -7.96 4.33 -16.86
N TYR A 105 -8.45 4.85 -15.72
CA TYR A 105 -9.89 4.98 -15.46
C TYR A 105 -10.38 6.42 -15.57
N LYS A 106 -9.54 7.36 -15.99
CA LYS A 106 -9.95 8.75 -16.20
C LYS A 106 -11.01 8.81 -17.31
N ALA A 107 -12.11 9.52 -17.03
CA ALA A 107 -13.22 9.74 -17.96
C ALA A 107 -12.82 10.69 -19.11
#